data_AF-A0A3D3CJZ2-F1
#
_entry.id   AF-A0A3D3CJZ2-F1
#
_cell.length_a   1.000
_cell.length_b   1.000
_cell.length_c   1.000
_cell.angle_alpha   90.00
_cell.angle_beta   90.00
_cell.angle_gamma   90.00
#
_symmetry.space_group_name_H-M   'P 1'
#
loop_
_entity.id
_entity.type
_entity.pdbx_description
1 polymer ?
#
loop_
_entity_poly.entity_id
_entity_poly.type
_entity_poly.pdbx_seq_one_letter_code
_entity_poly.pdbx_strand_id
1 'polypeptide(L)'
;GGGNFAKAVAEIAGCVNASGCDVRSFCAGPVNAMITAAGQVASGARKNCVVLAGGAIPKLYMNGRDHVKKQMPALEDCLGNFAVLLVPDDRTNPVMRLDVLGKHSVGAGSSPQAVTTALILDPLERAGLGFMDVDKYAAELHINEITLPAGAGDVPLANIKMTAALAVTKKAIEKADMMAFVKERGL
;
A
#
# COMPACT_ATOMS: atom_id res chain seq x y z
N GLY A 1 2.76 4.80 -26.52
CA GLY A 1 4.05 4.10 -26.41
C GLY A 1 3.81 2.60 -26.32
N GLY A 2 4.47 1.79 -27.15
CA GLY A 2 4.27 0.34 -27.25
C GLY A 2 5.07 -0.51 -26.26
N GLY A 3 6.22 -0.03 -25.77
CA GLY A 3 7.15 -0.84 -24.96
C GLY A 3 7.09 -0.54 -23.46
N ASN A 4 5.97 -0.84 -22.80
CA ASN A 4 5.87 -0.76 -21.34
C ASN A 4 5.72 -2.16 -20.72
N PHE A 5 6.08 -2.31 -19.45
CA PHE A 5 6.06 -3.61 -18.77
C PHE A 5 4.66 -4.19 -18.71
N ALA A 6 3.64 -3.36 -18.49
CA ALA A 6 2.25 -3.80 -18.48
C ALA A 6 1.85 -4.50 -19.79
N LYS A 7 2.29 -3.99 -20.96
CA LYS A 7 2.04 -4.63 -22.26
C LYS A 7 2.81 -5.93 -22.45
N ALA A 8 4.06 -5.99 -22.02
CA ALA A 8 4.85 -7.23 -22.08
C ALA A 8 4.19 -8.33 -21.22
N VAL A 9 3.72 -7.98 -20.02
CA VAL A 9 2.96 -8.89 -19.16
C VAL A 9 1.65 -9.31 -19.82
N ALA A 10 0.91 -8.37 -20.42
CA ALA A 10 -0.35 -8.67 -21.11
C ALA A 10 -0.14 -9.62 -22.30
N GLU A 11 0.95 -9.46 -23.05
CA GLU A 11 1.33 -10.35 -24.14
C GLU A 11 1.60 -11.77 -23.62
N ILE A 12 2.41 -11.92 -22.56
CA ILE A 12 2.70 -13.22 -21.92
C ILE A 12 1.41 -13.87 -21.40
N ALA A 13 0.49 -13.08 -20.85
CA ALA A 13 -0.79 -13.55 -20.33
C ALA A 13 -1.85 -13.86 -21.41
N GLY A 14 -1.56 -13.61 -22.70
CA GLY A 14 -2.51 -13.83 -23.80
C GLY A 14 -3.61 -12.76 -23.92
N CYS A 15 -3.46 -11.63 -23.24
CA CYS A 15 -4.39 -10.50 -23.26
C CYS A 15 -4.17 -9.61 -24.50
N VAL A 16 -4.25 -10.19 -25.70
CA VAL A 16 -3.84 -9.54 -26.97
C VAL A 16 -4.61 -8.26 -27.33
N ASN A 17 -5.83 -8.10 -26.78
CA ASN A 17 -6.66 -6.91 -26.99
C ASN A 17 -6.49 -5.85 -25.89
N ALA A 18 -5.65 -6.10 -24.87
CA ALA A 18 -5.45 -5.18 -23.77
C ALA A 18 -4.48 -4.04 -24.16
N SER A 19 -4.67 -2.89 -23.52
CA SER A 19 -3.64 -1.85 -23.44
C SER A 19 -2.98 -1.89 -22.07
N GLY A 20 -1.87 -1.17 -21.90
CA GLY A 20 -1.13 -1.12 -20.65
C GLY A 20 -0.42 0.21 -20.45
N CYS A 21 -0.16 0.55 -19.18
CA CYS A 21 0.69 1.66 -18.76
C CYS A 21 1.39 1.30 -17.44
N ASP A 22 2.59 1.83 -17.24
CA ASP A 22 3.38 1.59 -16.03
C ASP A 22 3.19 2.76 -15.04
N VAL A 23 2.95 2.46 -13.77
CA VAL A 23 2.93 3.44 -12.68
C VAL A 23 4.19 3.29 -11.85
N ARG A 24 5.01 4.35 -11.78
CA ARG A 24 6.28 4.34 -11.05
C ARG A 24 6.21 5.23 -9.82
N SER A 25 6.19 4.61 -8.64
CA SER A 25 6.13 5.34 -7.36
C SER A 25 6.81 4.58 -6.20
N PHE A 26 7.90 3.88 -6.51
CA PHE A 26 8.66 3.08 -5.53
C PHE A 26 7.74 2.19 -4.67
N CYS A 27 7.90 2.13 -3.34
CA CYS A 27 7.06 1.32 -2.45
C CYS A 27 5.57 1.71 -2.49
N ALA A 28 5.24 2.96 -2.84
CA ALA A 28 3.85 3.41 -3.00
C ALA A 28 3.26 3.09 -4.40
N GLY A 29 4.05 2.46 -5.29
CA GLY A 29 3.63 2.03 -6.63
C GLY A 29 2.29 1.28 -6.63
N PRO A 30 2.11 0.23 -5.80
CA PRO A 30 0.85 -0.50 -5.67
C PRO A 30 -0.38 0.39 -5.45
N VAL A 31 -0.35 1.28 -4.45
CA VAL A 31 -1.48 2.15 -4.11
C VAL A 31 -1.78 3.14 -5.23
N ASN A 32 -0.74 3.74 -5.83
CA ASN A 32 -0.91 4.66 -6.94
C ASN A 32 -1.45 3.98 -8.21
N ALA A 33 -1.06 2.72 -8.45
CA ALA A 33 -1.61 1.92 -9.54
C ALA A 33 -3.09 1.58 -9.30
N MET A 34 -3.46 1.21 -8.07
CA MET A 34 -4.85 0.98 -7.67
C MET A 34 -5.71 2.23 -7.87
N ILE A 35 -5.27 3.40 -7.39
CA ILE A 35 -6.00 4.67 -7.55
C ILE A 35 -6.17 5.02 -9.04
N THR A 36 -5.10 4.89 -9.83
CA THR A 36 -5.12 5.20 -11.27
C THR A 36 -6.10 4.29 -12.01
N ALA A 37 -6.06 2.99 -11.75
CA ALA A 37 -6.92 2.02 -12.42
C ALA A 37 -8.38 2.16 -11.99
N ALA A 38 -8.65 2.33 -10.70
CA ALA A 38 -9.99 2.57 -10.18
C ALA A 38 -10.59 3.86 -10.75
N GLY A 39 -9.79 4.94 -10.89
CA GLY A 39 -10.25 6.17 -11.54
C GLY A 39 -10.62 5.98 -13.02
N GLN A 40 -9.87 5.14 -13.76
CA GLN A 40 -10.21 4.82 -15.16
C GLN A 40 -11.50 4.02 -15.29
N VAL A 41 -11.73 3.06 -14.39
CA VAL A 41 -12.96 2.25 -14.38
C VAL A 41 -14.15 3.10 -13.93
N ALA A 42 -14.03 3.84 -12.83
CA ALA A 42 -15.10 4.68 -12.29
C ALA A 42 -15.54 5.82 -13.24
N SER A 43 -14.61 6.36 -14.04
CA SER A 43 -14.92 7.38 -15.05
C SER A 43 -15.47 6.81 -16.37
N GLY A 44 -15.51 5.49 -16.53
CA GLY A 44 -15.91 4.83 -17.77
C GLY A 44 -14.88 4.90 -18.89
N ALA A 45 -13.69 5.47 -18.64
CA ALA A 45 -12.59 5.50 -19.60
C ALA A 45 -12.11 4.08 -19.99
N ARG A 46 -12.24 3.13 -19.06
CA ARG A 46 -12.02 1.70 -19.28
C ARG A 46 -13.16 0.87 -18.70
N LYS A 47 -13.55 -0.20 -19.38
CA LYS A 47 -14.59 -1.13 -18.89
C LYS A 47 -14.10 -1.96 -17.71
N ASN A 48 -12.80 -2.24 -17.64
CA ASN A 48 -12.13 -2.92 -16.55
C ASN A 48 -10.63 -2.61 -16.61
N CYS A 49 -9.95 -2.80 -15.50
CA CYS A 49 -8.50 -2.66 -15.39
C CYS A 49 -7.94 -3.77 -14.50
N VAL A 50 -6.87 -4.43 -14.93
CA VAL A 50 -6.07 -5.28 -14.05
C VAL A 50 -4.90 -4.45 -13.53
N VAL A 51 -4.76 -4.39 -12.21
CA VAL A 51 -3.57 -3.87 -11.54
C VAL A 51 -2.69 -5.04 -11.18
N LEU A 52 -1.48 -5.10 -11.75
CA LEU A 52 -0.41 -5.98 -11.31
C LEU A 52 0.65 -5.12 -10.61
N ALA A 53 1.04 -5.49 -9.40
CA ALA A 53 2.12 -4.83 -8.70
C ALA A 53 2.98 -5.84 -7.92
N GLY A 54 4.19 -5.40 -7.56
CA GLY A 54 5.24 -6.27 -7.04
C GLY A 54 6.23 -6.71 -8.11
N GLY A 55 7.03 -7.75 -7.84
CA GLY A 55 7.88 -8.38 -8.85
C GLY A 55 8.99 -7.50 -9.44
N ALA A 56 9.40 -6.43 -8.75
CA ALA A 56 10.41 -5.50 -9.25
C ALA A 56 11.83 -6.08 -9.06
N ILE A 57 12.41 -6.64 -10.13
CA ILE A 57 13.81 -7.13 -10.12
C ILE A 57 14.80 -6.09 -9.55
N PRO A 58 14.71 -4.78 -9.88
CA PRO A 58 15.61 -3.77 -9.29
C PRO A 58 15.47 -3.57 -7.77
N LYS A 59 14.44 -4.14 -7.13
CA LYS A 59 14.28 -4.14 -5.67
C LYS A 59 14.98 -5.31 -4.99
N LEU A 60 15.39 -6.34 -5.75
CA LEU A 60 16.15 -7.45 -5.20
C LEU A 60 17.45 -6.96 -4.57
N TYR A 61 17.76 -7.47 -3.38
CA TYR A 61 19.00 -7.18 -2.65
C TYR A 61 19.31 -5.71 -2.36
N MET A 62 18.31 -4.82 -2.41
CA MET A 62 18.50 -3.38 -2.20
C MET A 62 19.14 -3.04 -0.83
N ASN A 63 18.78 -3.79 0.21
CA ASN A 63 19.38 -3.74 1.55
C ASN A 63 20.22 -5.00 1.87
N GLY A 64 20.47 -5.86 0.88
CA GLY A 64 21.24 -7.10 1.05
C GLY A 64 22.64 -6.91 1.66
N ARG A 65 23.22 -5.71 1.51
CA ARG A 65 24.47 -5.31 2.16
C ARG A 65 24.43 -5.52 3.68
N ASP A 66 23.32 -5.19 4.34
CA ASP A 66 23.23 -5.27 5.79
C ASP A 66 23.01 -6.71 6.29
N HIS A 67 22.43 -7.58 5.47
CA HIS A 67 22.45 -9.03 5.72
C HIS A 67 23.89 -9.56 5.68
N VAL A 68 24.64 -9.23 4.63
CA VAL A 68 26.03 -9.71 4.44
C VAL A 68 26.95 -9.25 5.57
N LYS A 69 26.84 -7.99 6.03
CA LYS A 69 27.60 -7.48 7.19
C LYS A 69 27.34 -8.29 8.46
N LYS A 70 26.14 -8.85 8.61
CA LYS A 70 25.73 -9.69 9.74
C LYS A 70 26.01 -11.18 9.49
N GLN A 71 26.81 -11.51 8.47
CA GLN A 71 27.14 -12.89 8.07
C GLN A 71 25.91 -13.73 7.73
N MET A 72 24.88 -13.09 7.18
CA MET A 72 23.66 -13.75 6.71
C MET A 72 23.63 -13.80 5.17
N PRO A 73 22.95 -14.79 4.57
CA PRO A 73 22.57 -14.72 3.16
C PRO A 73 21.78 -13.44 2.87
N ALA A 74 21.88 -12.92 1.65
CA ALA A 74 21.03 -11.81 1.25
C ALA A 74 19.59 -12.33 1.09
N LEU A 75 18.68 -11.91 1.98
CA LEU A 75 17.33 -12.48 2.10
C LEU A 75 16.30 -11.80 1.18
N GLU A 76 16.67 -10.71 0.52
CA GLU A 76 15.82 -9.95 -0.41
C GLU A 76 15.82 -10.55 -1.82
N ASP A 77 15.92 -11.87 -1.93
CA ASP A 77 15.68 -12.64 -3.15
C ASP A 77 14.19 -13.03 -3.31
N CYS A 78 13.38 -12.78 -2.29
CA CYS A 78 11.94 -12.99 -2.29
C CYS A 78 11.19 -11.73 -2.79
N LEU A 79 10.30 -11.91 -3.78
CA LEU A 79 9.40 -10.86 -4.28
C LEU A 79 7.95 -11.26 -4.05
N GLY A 80 7.21 -10.38 -3.40
CA GLY A 80 5.75 -10.45 -3.33
C GLY A 80 5.12 -9.80 -4.56
N ASN A 81 4.10 -10.45 -5.12
CA ASN A 81 3.36 -9.98 -6.28
C ASN A 81 1.86 -10.11 -6.00
N PHE A 82 1.05 -9.21 -6.53
CA PHE A 82 -0.41 -9.36 -6.51
C PHE A 82 -1.05 -8.83 -7.78
N ALA A 83 -2.24 -9.33 -8.09
CA ALA A 83 -3.08 -8.84 -9.16
C ALA A 83 -4.51 -8.56 -8.63
N VAL A 84 -5.08 -7.42 -9.02
CA VAL A 84 -6.48 -7.06 -8.73
C VAL A 84 -7.19 -6.70 -10.03
N LEU A 85 -8.33 -7.35 -10.29
CA LEU A 85 -9.22 -6.98 -11.38
C LEU A 85 -10.26 -5.98 -10.86
N LEU A 86 -10.24 -4.78 -11.41
CA LEU A 86 -11.21 -3.73 -11.15
C LEU A 86 -12.26 -3.71 -12.27
N VAL A 87 -13.52 -3.78 -11.87
CA VAL A 87 -14.71 -3.73 -12.74
C VAL A 87 -15.65 -2.62 -12.24
N PRO A 88 -16.64 -2.19 -13.04
CA PRO A 88 -17.63 -1.24 -12.59
C PRO A 88 -18.39 -1.80 -11.38
N ASP A 89 -18.76 -0.92 -10.44
CA ASP A 89 -19.49 -1.32 -9.24
C ASP A 89 -20.87 -1.89 -9.61
N ASP A 90 -21.03 -3.19 -9.40
CA ASP A 90 -22.28 -3.93 -9.55
C ASP A 90 -22.98 -4.21 -8.21
N ARG A 91 -22.45 -3.64 -7.12
CA ARG A 91 -22.88 -3.81 -5.72
C ARG A 91 -22.76 -5.23 -5.18
N THR A 92 -21.98 -6.10 -5.84
CA THR A 92 -21.74 -7.48 -5.36
C THR A 92 -20.35 -7.68 -4.78
N ASN A 93 -19.37 -6.90 -5.26
CA ASN A 93 -17.97 -7.01 -4.86
C ASN A 93 -17.58 -5.89 -3.86
N PRO A 94 -16.47 -6.05 -3.11
CA PRO A 94 -15.89 -4.96 -2.34
C PRO A 94 -15.58 -3.74 -3.21
N VAL A 95 -15.91 -2.55 -2.71
CA VAL A 95 -15.74 -1.29 -3.44
C VAL A 95 -14.52 -0.53 -2.95
N MET A 96 -13.67 -0.07 -3.89
CA MET A 96 -12.60 0.86 -3.58
C MET A 96 -13.15 2.29 -3.50
N ARG A 97 -13.16 2.85 -2.28
CA ARG A 97 -13.63 4.23 -2.03
C ARG A 97 -12.65 5.29 -2.53
N LEU A 98 -12.89 5.80 -3.73
CA LEU A 98 -12.11 6.90 -4.33
C LEU A 98 -12.33 8.26 -3.67
N ASP A 99 -13.36 8.39 -2.84
CA ASP A 99 -13.68 9.61 -2.09
C ASP A 99 -12.91 9.73 -0.77
N VAL A 100 -12.26 8.65 -0.31
CA VAL A 100 -11.51 8.57 0.97
C VAL A 100 -10.01 8.44 0.73
N LEU A 101 -9.50 9.10 -0.30
CA LEU A 101 -8.07 9.05 -0.63
C LEU A 101 -7.27 10.03 0.24
N GLY A 102 -6.24 9.53 0.90
CA GLY A 102 -5.23 10.33 1.60
C GLY A 102 -4.33 11.07 0.62
N LYS A 103 -3.84 12.25 1.01
CA LYS A 103 -2.92 13.06 0.19
C LYS A 103 -1.87 13.71 1.05
N HIS A 104 -0.64 13.19 0.97
CA HIS A 104 0.51 13.81 1.61
C HIS A 104 1.07 14.92 0.70
N SER A 105 0.72 16.17 1.00
CA SER A 105 1.18 17.32 0.20
C SER A 105 2.67 17.61 0.41
N VAL A 106 3.33 18.20 -0.59
CA VAL A 106 4.75 18.58 -0.54
C VAL A 106 5.09 19.42 0.70
N GLY A 107 4.19 20.30 1.13
CA GLY A 107 4.37 21.16 2.30
C GLY A 107 3.97 20.56 3.65
N ALA A 108 3.51 19.31 3.71
CA ALA A 108 3.03 18.69 4.96
C ALA A 108 4.15 18.37 5.97
N GLY A 109 5.41 18.46 5.55
CA GLY A 109 6.56 17.96 6.31
C GLY A 109 6.72 16.45 6.16
N SER A 110 7.64 15.86 6.92
CA SER A 110 7.95 14.42 6.84
C SER A 110 7.94 13.73 8.20
N SER A 111 7.35 14.37 9.22
CA SER A 111 7.23 13.74 10.53
C SER A 111 6.22 12.59 10.45
N PRO A 112 6.42 11.49 11.21
CA PRO A 112 5.49 10.37 11.22
C PRO A 112 4.03 10.78 11.48
N GLN A 113 3.82 11.74 12.38
CA GLN A 113 2.49 12.27 12.70
C GLN A 113 1.87 13.05 11.54
N ALA A 114 2.66 13.84 10.80
CA ALA A 114 2.16 14.57 9.63
C ALA A 114 1.74 13.60 8.52
N VAL A 115 2.55 12.56 8.28
CA VAL A 115 2.26 11.52 7.29
C VAL A 115 0.98 10.76 7.65
N THR A 116 0.87 10.24 8.88
CA THR A 116 -0.33 9.49 9.30
C THR A 116 -1.58 10.36 9.38
N THR A 117 -1.45 11.64 9.75
CA THR A 117 -2.57 12.58 9.71
C THR A 117 -3.08 12.75 8.28
N ALA A 118 -2.20 13.08 7.34
CA ALA A 118 -2.58 13.35 5.95
C ALA A 118 -3.08 12.13 5.17
N LEU A 119 -2.58 10.94 5.53
CA LEU A 119 -2.89 9.68 4.82
C LEU A 119 -3.98 8.84 5.49
N ILE A 120 -4.25 9.03 6.79
CA ILE A 120 -5.23 8.23 7.54
C ILE A 120 -6.31 9.12 8.15
N LEU A 121 -5.94 10.07 9.02
CA LEU A 121 -6.94 10.82 9.79
C LEU A 121 -7.77 11.74 8.89
N ASP A 122 -7.12 12.61 8.12
CA ASP A 122 -7.80 13.59 7.28
C ASP A 122 -8.79 12.95 6.29
N PRO A 123 -8.45 11.85 5.56
CA PRO A 123 -9.44 11.20 4.70
C PRO A 123 -10.60 10.56 5.49
N LEU A 124 -10.36 9.94 6.64
CA LEU A 124 -11.43 9.37 7.47
C LEU A 124 -12.39 10.45 7.98
N GLU A 125 -11.86 11.55 8.52
CA GLU A 125 -12.67 12.67 9.02
C GLU A 125 -13.53 13.28 7.90
N ARG A 126 -12.95 13.48 6.69
CA ARG A 126 -13.72 13.95 5.52
C ARG A 126 -14.88 13.02 5.14
N ALA A 127 -14.71 11.73 5.38
CA ALA A 127 -15.70 10.71 5.10
C ALA A 127 -16.73 10.52 6.24
N GLY A 128 -16.58 11.25 7.36
CA GLY A 128 -17.39 11.05 8.56
C GLY A 128 -17.10 9.74 9.28
N LEU A 129 -15.89 9.18 9.10
CA LEU A 129 -15.45 7.93 9.71
C LEU A 129 -14.41 8.20 10.80
N GLY A 130 -14.35 7.31 11.78
CA GLY A 130 -13.33 7.25 12.81
C GLY A 130 -12.37 6.07 12.64
N PHE A 131 -11.36 6.00 13.51
CA PHE A 131 -10.36 4.94 13.47
C PHE A 131 -10.95 3.53 13.66
N MET A 132 -12.06 3.42 14.40
CA MET A 132 -12.71 2.14 14.73
C MET A 132 -13.67 1.65 13.66
N ASP A 133 -14.01 2.49 12.67
CA ASP A 133 -14.80 2.09 11.50
C ASP A 133 -13.93 1.37 10.44
N VAL A 134 -12.61 1.36 10.62
CA VAL A 134 -11.68 0.61 9.78
C VAL A 134 -11.37 -0.72 10.44
N ASP A 135 -11.69 -1.81 9.74
CA ASP A 135 -11.45 -3.15 10.28
C ASP A 135 -9.98 -3.52 10.35
N LYS A 136 -9.24 -3.21 9.28
CA LYS A 136 -7.82 -3.55 9.13
C LYS A 136 -7.04 -2.41 8.49
N TYR A 137 -5.86 -2.14 9.04
CA TYR A 137 -4.88 -1.20 8.51
C TYR A 137 -3.69 -1.98 7.95
N ALA A 138 -3.41 -1.77 6.67
CA ALA A 138 -2.35 -2.44 5.92
C ALA A 138 -1.53 -1.41 5.13
N ALA A 139 -0.76 -0.56 5.84
CA ALA A 139 -0.02 0.53 5.22
C ALA A 139 1.21 0.04 4.42
N GLU A 140 2.02 -0.83 5.01
CA GLU A 140 3.14 -1.51 4.35
C GLU A 140 3.22 -2.94 4.84
N LEU A 141 3.15 -3.90 3.92
CA LEU A 141 3.11 -5.34 4.19
C LEU A 141 4.45 -5.99 3.86
N HIS A 142 5.53 -5.43 4.43
CA HIS A 142 6.85 -6.03 4.29
C HIS A 142 6.97 -7.32 5.09
N ILE A 143 7.79 -8.25 4.62
CA ILE A 143 8.13 -9.49 5.31
C ILE A 143 9.13 -9.13 6.41
N ASN A 144 8.71 -9.14 7.68
CA ASN A 144 9.53 -8.69 8.80
C ASN A 144 10.74 -9.60 9.03
N GLU A 145 10.65 -10.89 8.69
CA GLU A 145 11.79 -11.81 8.71
C GLU A 145 12.92 -11.39 7.75
N ILE A 146 12.62 -10.58 6.72
CA ILE A 146 13.62 -10.02 5.79
C ILE A 146 14.09 -8.64 6.28
N THR A 147 13.17 -7.77 6.71
CA THR A 147 13.48 -6.37 7.05
C THR A 147 14.15 -6.21 8.42
N LEU A 148 13.84 -7.06 9.41
CA LEU A 148 14.49 -7.05 10.72
C LEU A 148 16.01 -7.32 10.59
N PRO A 149 16.46 -8.38 9.89
CA PRO A 149 17.88 -8.59 9.64
C PRO A 149 18.53 -7.50 8.79
N ALA A 150 17.80 -6.86 7.88
CA ALA A 150 18.30 -5.71 7.12
C ALA A 150 18.46 -4.43 7.96
N GLY A 151 17.95 -4.40 9.19
CA GLY A 151 17.99 -3.21 10.06
C GLY A 151 16.88 -2.20 9.80
N ALA A 152 15.92 -2.52 8.93
CA ALA A 152 14.73 -1.70 8.69
C ALA A 152 13.64 -1.90 9.76
N GLY A 153 13.77 -2.94 10.61
CA GLY A 153 12.83 -3.22 11.69
C GLY A 153 11.58 -3.99 11.24
N ASP A 154 10.60 -4.09 12.13
CA ASP A 154 9.27 -4.62 11.81
C ASP A 154 8.40 -3.48 11.28
N VAL A 155 8.39 -3.32 9.95
CA VAL A 155 7.72 -2.22 9.27
C VAL A 155 6.19 -2.28 9.43
N PRO A 156 5.51 -3.43 9.22
CA PRO A 156 4.06 -3.53 9.49
C PRO A 156 3.70 -3.13 10.91
N LEU A 157 4.42 -3.66 11.92
CA LEU A 157 4.15 -3.36 13.33
C LEU A 157 4.40 -1.89 13.67
N ALA A 158 5.46 -1.28 13.12
CA ALA A 158 5.76 0.13 13.33
C ALA A 158 4.63 1.01 12.78
N ASN A 159 4.13 0.71 11.58
CA ASN A 159 3.07 1.47 10.92
C ASN A 159 1.74 1.43 11.69
N ILE A 160 1.31 0.26 12.16
CA ILE A 160 0.09 0.18 12.96
C ILE A 160 0.25 0.84 14.33
N LYS A 161 1.44 0.76 14.96
CA LYS A 161 1.72 1.48 16.22
C LYS A 161 1.63 3.00 16.04
N MET A 162 2.11 3.53 14.92
CA MET A 162 1.96 4.96 14.62
C MET A 162 0.50 5.37 14.44
N THR A 163 -0.30 4.53 13.79
CA THR A 163 -1.75 4.75 13.66
C THR A 163 -2.45 4.72 15.02
N ALA A 164 -2.13 3.74 15.87
CA ALA A 164 -2.68 3.62 17.21
C ALA A 164 -2.28 4.81 18.10
N ALA A 165 -1.02 5.28 18.01
CA ALA A 165 -0.55 6.46 18.73
C ALA A 165 -1.29 7.74 18.29
N LEU A 166 -1.61 7.87 17.00
CA LEU A 166 -2.44 8.96 16.51
C LEU A 166 -3.87 8.85 17.04
N ALA A 167 -4.46 7.65 17.08
CA ALA A 167 -5.78 7.42 17.65
C ALA A 167 -5.86 7.78 19.14
N VAL A 168 -4.84 7.43 19.94
CA VAL A 168 -4.72 7.86 21.35
C VAL A 168 -4.64 9.38 21.44
N THR A 169 -3.79 10.01 20.62
CA THR A 169 -3.61 11.48 20.60
C THR A 169 -4.92 12.20 20.27
N LYS A 170 -5.74 11.61 19.41
CA LYS A 170 -7.06 12.10 19.02
C LYS A 170 -8.19 11.64 19.94
N LYS A 171 -7.86 10.96 21.05
CA LYS A 171 -8.81 10.45 22.05
C LYS A 171 -9.86 9.49 21.47
N ALA A 172 -9.52 8.79 20.39
CA ALA A 172 -10.37 7.78 19.79
C ALA A 172 -10.29 6.44 20.55
N ILE A 173 -9.15 6.20 21.22
CA ILE A 173 -8.90 5.07 22.12
C ILE A 173 -8.09 5.56 23.32
N GLU A 174 -8.14 4.82 24.42
CA GLU A 174 -7.28 5.08 25.58
C GLU A 174 -5.86 4.58 25.35
N LYS A 175 -4.87 5.19 26.02
CA LYS A 175 -3.47 4.77 25.93
C LYS A 175 -3.28 3.30 26.34
N ALA A 176 -4.08 2.82 27.29
CA ALA A 176 -4.05 1.43 27.76
C ALA A 176 -4.47 0.44 26.67
N ASP A 177 -5.35 0.85 25.75
CA ASP A 177 -5.92 -0.01 24.70
C ASP A 177 -5.08 -0.03 23.42
N MET A 178 -4.00 0.76 23.36
CA MET A 178 -3.17 0.91 22.17
C MET A 178 -2.67 -0.43 21.62
N MET A 179 -2.22 -1.35 22.48
CA MET A 179 -1.72 -2.65 22.04
C MET A 179 -2.83 -3.61 21.62
N ALA A 180 -4.03 -3.48 22.18
CA ALA A 180 -5.20 -4.21 21.73
C ALA A 180 -5.60 -3.76 20.32
N PHE A 181 -5.65 -2.44 20.08
CA PHE A 181 -5.87 -1.87 18.75
C PHE A 181 -4.84 -2.37 17.73
N VAL A 182 -3.55 -2.37 18.09
CA VAL A 182 -2.47 -2.87 17.22
C VAL A 182 -2.71 -4.33 16.82
N LYS A 183 -3.09 -5.19 17.77
CA LYS A 183 -3.34 -6.61 17.53
C LYS A 183 -4.61 -6.84 16.71
N GLU A 184 -5.68 -6.12 17.01
CA GLU A 184 -7.00 -6.35 16.42
C GLU A 184 -7.15 -5.71 15.04
N ARG A 185 -6.60 -4.51 14.86
CA ARG A 185 -6.75 -3.71 13.64
C ARG A 185 -5.51 -3.75 12.73
N GLY A 186 -4.36 -4.21 13.21
CA GLY A 186 -3.19 -4.46 12.37
C GLY A 186 -3.37 -5.67 11.44
N LEU A 187 -2.60 -5.66 10.36
CA LEU A 187 -2.43 -6.78 9.44
C LEU A 187 -0.97 -7.22 9.39
#